data_AF-A0A4S9SL44-F1
#
_entry.id   AF-A0A4S9SL44-F1
#
_cell.length_a   1.000
_cell.length_b   1.000
_cell.length_c   1.000
_cell.angle_alpha   90.00
_cell.angle_beta   90.00
_cell.angle_gamma   90.00
#
_symmetry.space_group_name_H-M   'P 1'
#
loop_
_entity.id
_entity.type
_entity.pdbx_description
1 polymer ?
#
loop_
_entity_poly.entity_id
_entity_poly.type
_entity_poly.pdbx_seq_one_letter_code
_entity_poly.pdbx_strand_id
1 'polypeptide(L)'
;MPVDRRTEMFKQVMADVPGTTKNPDWEREAINPNAEPATAFSTSKAAKDSIKCNRQLLDDLAVGLGMDDRQKGMIEAQIVYHDAIGDDKRPATVFFGGDTGGKVMGGRLARDHTLADVPNHFCRDQIMDYINQMAEKEKRDIARAAVFSDLDPGEKVAYSTAIAENAKELGRKQKEEGDRLDEIMETHKPKPKTMLEARNILDQENLLDSIPDDDLDLTQRGHYGDLDYSMKRVVKSVVKPGCEKLPSEETLSWLTTVDLDCDQLRACIKRFTNGGIWSIDQFRLALGGVDRPNLTKFLEKRGERQGIKSRAFQLGWEFFKTREMLGLNILESSKDDGKQIEEKGKKRKNPAAGDDEPTSGKKAKPVDLTADESDLEPNSVYAKE
;
A
#
# COMPACT_ATOMS: atom_id res chain seq x y z
N MET A 1 -15.16 -8.92 -15.39
CA MET A 1 -14.14 -9.76 -16.06
C MET A 1 -12.98 -9.92 -15.10
N PRO A 2 -12.47 -11.12 -14.80
CA PRO A 2 -11.30 -11.26 -13.92
C PRO A 2 -10.13 -10.57 -14.62
N VAL A 3 -9.57 -9.55 -13.98
CA VAL A 3 -8.46 -8.73 -14.50
C VAL A 3 -7.29 -9.61 -14.97
N ASP A 4 -7.04 -10.72 -14.27
CA ASP A 4 -6.01 -11.71 -14.61
C ASP A 4 -6.18 -12.33 -16.00
N ARG A 5 -7.39 -12.75 -16.38
CA ARG A 5 -7.60 -13.45 -17.66
C ARG A 5 -7.36 -12.51 -18.86
N ARG A 6 -7.65 -11.22 -18.69
CA ARG A 6 -7.43 -10.19 -19.70
C ARG A 6 -5.93 -9.91 -19.87
N THR A 7 -5.20 -9.77 -18.76
CA THR A 7 -3.73 -9.60 -18.75
C THR A 7 -3.03 -10.82 -19.32
N GLU A 8 -3.41 -12.04 -18.91
CA GLU A 8 -2.84 -13.28 -19.42
C GLU A 8 -3.05 -13.41 -20.93
N MET A 9 -4.27 -13.20 -21.43
CA MET A 9 -4.52 -13.24 -22.88
C MET A 9 -3.75 -12.16 -23.63
N PHE A 10 -3.63 -10.95 -23.09
CA PHE A 10 -2.83 -9.90 -23.72
C PHE A 10 -1.35 -10.28 -23.80
N LYS A 11 -0.76 -10.77 -22.71
CA LYS A 11 0.63 -11.22 -22.67
C LYS A 11 0.87 -12.40 -23.62
N GLN A 12 -0.08 -13.34 -23.70
CA GLN A 12 -0.01 -14.46 -24.62
C GLN A 12 -0.06 -14.00 -26.09
N VAL A 13 -0.95 -13.06 -26.44
CA VAL A 13 -1.04 -12.50 -27.79
C VAL A 13 0.19 -11.66 -28.16
N MET A 14 0.74 -10.91 -27.22
CA MET A 14 1.91 -10.05 -27.45
C MET A 14 3.23 -10.84 -27.51
N ALA A 15 3.31 -12.00 -26.85
CA ALA A 15 4.48 -12.89 -26.90
C ALA A 15 4.73 -13.46 -28.31
N ASP A 16 3.67 -13.59 -29.12
CA ASP A 16 3.75 -14.08 -30.50
C ASP A 16 4.13 -12.98 -31.51
N VAL A 17 4.27 -11.71 -31.06
CA VAL A 17 4.67 -10.58 -31.90
C VAL A 17 6.16 -10.30 -31.70
N PRO A 18 7.03 -10.61 -32.69
CA PRO A 18 8.47 -10.43 -32.54
C PRO A 18 8.83 -8.96 -32.31
N GLY A 19 9.54 -8.68 -31.21
CA GLY A 19 10.13 -7.36 -30.92
C GLY A 19 9.31 -6.41 -30.05
N THR A 20 8.17 -6.84 -29.50
CA THR A 20 7.32 -5.99 -28.63
C THR A 20 7.27 -6.46 -27.17
N THR A 21 7.83 -5.66 -26.26
CA THR A 21 7.69 -5.77 -24.79
C THR A 21 6.71 -4.73 -24.25
N LYS A 22 5.48 -4.70 -24.78
CA LYS A 22 4.47 -3.72 -24.34
C LYS A 22 3.70 -4.29 -23.14
N ASN A 23 3.73 -3.58 -22.00
CA ASN A 23 2.82 -3.86 -20.88
C ASN A 23 1.36 -3.51 -21.25
N PRO A 24 0.36 -4.23 -20.74
CA PRO A 24 -1.04 -3.88 -20.94
C PRO A 24 -1.31 -2.45 -20.47
N ASP A 25 -2.11 -1.71 -21.25
CA ASP A 25 -2.33 -0.28 -20.98
C ASP A 25 -3.04 -0.01 -19.63
N TRP A 26 -3.69 -1.01 -19.03
CA TRP A 26 -4.32 -0.96 -17.69
C TRP A 26 -3.38 -1.30 -16.52
N GLU A 27 -2.12 -1.66 -16.79
CA GLU A 27 -1.07 -1.81 -15.77
C GLU A 27 -0.23 -0.53 -15.61
N ARG A 28 -0.47 0.51 -16.42
CA ARG A 28 0.18 1.82 -16.29
C ARG A 28 -0.47 2.61 -15.16
N GLU A 29 0.34 3.30 -14.33
CA GLU A 29 -0.20 4.30 -13.40
C GLU A 29 -1.12 5.26 -14.15
N ALA A 30 -2.33 5.44 -13.62
CA ALA A 30 -3.27 6.39 -14.18
C ALA A 30 -2.65 7.78 -14.11
N ILE A 31 -2.38 8.36 -15.27
CA ILE A 31 -2.04 9.78 -15.36
C ILE A 31 -3.25 10.52 -14.78
N ASN A 32 -3.02 11.56 -13.97
CA ASN A 32 -4.09 12.45 -13.52
C ASN A 32 -4.02 13.76 -14.32
N PRO A 33 -4.80 13.89 -15.41
CA PRO A 33 -4.83 15.09 -16.24
C PRO A 33 -5.29 16.35 -15.51
N ASN A 34 -5.93 16.20 -14.33
CA ASN A 34 -6.43 17.30 -13.52
C ASN A 34 -5.53 17.60 -12.31
N ALA A 35 -4.37 16.94 -12.19
CA ALA A 35 -3.39 17.31 -11.19
C ALA A 35 -2.90 18.74 -11.40
N GLU A 36 -2.30 19.34 -10.36
CA GLU A 36 -1.62 20.62 -10.55
C GLU A 36 -0.53 20.46 -11.63
N PRO A 37 -0.39 21.44 -12.53
CA PRO A 37 0.58 21.33 -13.61
C PRO A 37 1.99 21.19 -13.05
N ALA A 38 2.75 20.23 -13.59
CA ALA A 38 4.11 19.94 -13.11
C ALA A 38 5.09 21.11 -13.30
N THR A 39 4.76 22.04 -14.20
CA THR A 39 5.57 23.23 -14.49
C THR A 39 4.67 24.46 -14.61
N ALA A 40 5.20 25.63 -14.25
CA ALA A 40 4.49 26.91 -14.43
C ALA A 40 4.25 27.28 -15.91
N PHE A 41 4.96 26.64 -16.85
CA PHE A 41 4.85 26.90 -18.30
C PHE A 41 3.70 26.12 -18.97
N SER A 42 3.23 25.07 -18.29
CA SER A 42 2.09 24.25 -18.72
C SER A 42 0.80 25.07 -18.77
N THR A 43 0.66 26.04 -17.86
CA THR A 43 -0.45 27.01 -17.89
C THR A 43 -0.12 28.14 -18.85
N SER A 44 -1.07 28.51 -19.71
CA SER A 44 -0.85 29.61 -20.65
C SER A 44 -0.67 30.95 -19.93
N LYS A 45 0.29 31.75 -20.42
CA LYS A 45 0.52 33.13 -19.96
C LYS A 45 -0.22 34.17 -20.79
N ALA A 46 -0.97 33.74 -21.81
CA ALA A 46 -1.76 34.64 -22.64
C ALA A 46 -2.86 35.34 -21.80
N ALA A 47 -3.24 36.54 -22.24
CA ALA A 47 -4.43 37.20 -21.71
C ALA A 47 -5.65 36.27 -21.87
N LYS A 48 -6.61 36.36 -20.94
CA LYS A 48 -7.74 35.40 -20.84
C LYS A 48 -8.49 35.17 -22.15
N ASP A 49 -8.67 36.21 -22.96
CA ASP A 49 -9.39 36.15 -24.24
C ASP A 49 -8.51 35.70 -25.42
N SER A 50 -7.20 35.56 -25.19
CA SER A 50 -6.19 35.14 -26.17
C SER A 50 -5.63 33.74 -25.89
N ILE A 51 -6.14 33.04 -24.87
CA ILE A 51 -5.73 31.67 -24.55
C ILE A 51 -6.18 30.75 -25.70
N LYS A 52 -5.22 30.07 -26.31
CA LYS A 52 -5.50 29.09 -27.36
C LYS A 52 -6.23 27.88 -26.79
N CYS A 53 -7.32 27.47 -27.44
CA CYS A 53 -7.96 26.20 -27.13
C CYS A 53 -7.13 25.01 -27.62
N ASN A 54 -7.40 23.81 -27.11
CA ASN A 54 -6.64 22.60 -27.46
C ASN A 54 -6.64 22.32 -28.98
N ARG A 55 -7.74 22.64 -29.68
CA ARG A 55 -7.82 22.52 -31.14
C ARG A 55 -6.84 23.44 -31.84
N GLN A 56 -6.78 24.70 -31.44
CA GLN A 56 -5.82 25.68 -31.98
C GLN A 56 -4.38 25.26 -31.72
N LEU A 57 -4.07 24.71 -30.54
CA LEU A 57 -2.72 24.21 -30.24
C LEU A 57 -2.31 23.07 -31.19
N LEU A 58 -3.21 22.14 -31.51
CA LEU A 58 -2.94 21.07 -32.47
C LEU A 58 -2.84 21.56 -33.91
N ASP A 59 -3.68 22.52 -34.30
CA ASP A 59 -3.61 23.12 -35.64
C ASP A 59 -2.27 23.88 -35.81
N ASP A 60 -1.83 24.62 -34.81
CA ASP A 60 -0.51 25.29 -34.81
C ASP A 60 0.66 24.30 -34.86
N LEU A 61 0.54 23.18 -34.14
CA LEU A 61 1.53 22.09 -34.20
C LEU A 61 1.60 21.50 -35.61
N ALA A 62 0.43 21.23 -36.22
CA ALA A 62 0.34 20.66 -37.56
C ALA A 62 0.94 21.61 -38.60
N VAL A 63 0.67 22.91 -38.51
CA VAL A 63 1.29 23.94 -39.36
C VAL A 63 2.80 23.99 -39.14
N GLY A 64 3.26 24.02 -37.89
CA GLY A 64 4.68 24.10 -37.55
C GLY A 64 5.50 22.89 -37.99
N LEU A 65 4.88 21.73 -38.11
CA LEU A 65 5.53 20.47 -38.50
C LEU A 65 5.18 19.99 -39.93
N GLY A 66 4.26 20.67 -40.62
CA GLY A 66 3.78 20.26 -41.94
C GLY A 66 3.01 18.94 -41.92
N MET A 67 2.19 18.73 -40.89
CA MET A 67 1.43 17.49 -40.71
C MET A 67 0.16 17.46 -41.55
N ASP A 68 -0.21 16.26 -42.02
CA ASP A 68 -1.54 16.02 -42.59
C ASP A 68 -2.61 15.82 -41.50
N ASP A 69 -3.88 15.84 -41.91
CA ASP A 69 -5.02 15.68 -40.99
C ASP A 69 -5.03 14.32 -40.28
N ARG A 70 -4.47 13.28 -40.92
CA ARG A 70 -4.38 11.95 -40.34
C ARG A 70 -3.35 11.94 -39.20
N GLN A 71 -2.17 12.53 -39.39
CA GLN A 71 -1.14 12.69 -38.38
C GLN A 71 -1.66 13.51 -37.19
N LYS A 72 -2.29 14.66 -37.47
CA LYS A 72 -2.92 15.49 -36.45
C LYS A 72 -3.96 14.71 -35.64
N GLY A 73 -4.81 13.95 -36.32
CA GLY A 73 -5.82 13.11 -35.68
C GLY A 73 -5.28 11.95 -34.85
N MET A 74 -4.12 11.38 -35.23
CA MET A 74 -3.44 10.38 -34.40
C MET A 74 -2.94 10.99 -33.08
N ILE A 75 -2.34 12.18 -33.12
CA ILE A 75 -1.87 12.90 -31.94
C ILE A 75 -3.06 13.28 -31.05
N GLU A 76 -4.14 13.81 -31.64
CA GLU A 76 -5.39 14.10 -30.92
C GLU A 76 -5.89 12.87 -30.16
N ALA A 77 -6.01 11.73 -30.85
CA ALA A 77 -6.49 10.49 -30.25
C ALA A 77 -5.58 9.98 -29.13
N GLN A 78 -4.25 10.16 -29.24
CA GLN A 78 -3.31 9.83 -28.17
C GLN A 78 -3.54 10.71 -26.94
N ILE A 79 -3.59 12.03 -27.10
CA ILE A 79 -3.80 12.97 -25.98
C ILE A 79 -5.12 12.68 -25.27
N VAL A 80 -6.19 12.50 -26.04
CA VAL A 80 -7.52 12.17 -25.49
C VAL A 80 -7.51 10.83 -24.78
N TYR A 81 -6.82 9.82 -25.32
CA TYR A 81 -6.72 8.52 -24.69
C TYR A 81 -5.98 8.59 -23.35
N HIS A 82 -4.87 9.34 -23.29
CA HIS A 82 -4.12 9.58 -22.06
C HIS A 82 -4.94 10.31 -20.99
N ASP A 83 -5.89 11.18 -21.37
CA ASP A 83 -6.84 11.77 -20.43
C ASP A 83 -7.98 10.81 -20.03
N ALA A 84 -8.38 9.94 -20.96
CA ALA A 84 -9.46 8.99 -20.77
C ALA A 84 -9.07 7.82 -19.85
N ILE A 85 -7.80 7.39 -19.85
CA ILE A 85 -7.24 6.37 -18.95
C ILE A 85 -7.02 6.98 -17.56
N GLY A 86 -8.04 6.95 -16.71
CA GLY A 86 -8.02 7.57 -15.38
C GLY A 86 -8.70 6.70 -14.33
N ASP A 87 -9.30 7.33 -13.31
CA ASP A 87 -10.17 6.68 -12.32
C ASP A 87 -11.47 6.17 -13.01
N ASP A 88 -11.31 5.05 -13.73
CA ASP A 88 -12.18 4.65 -14.84
C ASP A 88 -13.54 4.13 -14.35
N LYS A 89 -14.59 4.93 -14.56
CA LYS A 89 -15.99 4.46 -14.52
C LYS A 89 -16.32 3.53 -15.69
N ARG A 90 -15.61 3.64 -16.81
CA ARG A 90 -15.74 2.79 -18.00
C ARG A 90 -14.37 2.63 -18.68
N PRO A 91 -13.97 1.42 -19.12
CA PRO A 91 -12.70 1.22 -19.81
C PRO A 91 -12.59 2.12 -21.04
N ALA A 92 -11.50 2.89 -21.15
CA ALA A 92 -11.17 3.64 -22.35
C ALA A 92 -10.67 2.70 -23.46
N THR A 93 -10.94 3.04 -24.72
CA THR A 93 -10.40 2.33 -25.90
C THR A 93 -10.09 3.34 -26.99
N VAL A 94 -8.90 3.22 -27.59
CA VAL A 94 -8.46 4.04 -28.73
C VAL A 94 -8.45 3.21 -30.01
N PHE A 95 -8.97 3.79 -31.08
CA PHE A 95 -8.93 3.24 -32.43
C PHE A 95 -8.11 4.19 -33.30
N PHE A 96 -6.97 3.72 -33.78
CA PHE A 96 -6.17 4.45 -34.77
C PHE A 96 -6.57 4.00 -36.19
N GLY A 97 -6.79 4.95 -37.09
CA GLY A 97 -7.15 4.69 -38.48
C GLY A 97 -8.19 5.65 -39.05
N GLY A 98 -8.44 5.51 -40.36
CA GLY A 98 -9.35 6.37 -41.12
C GLY A 98 -8.75 7.73 -41.51
N ASP A 99 -9.54 8.51 -42.26
CA ASP A 99 -9.13 9.80 -42.80
C ASP A 99 -8.89 10.86 -41.71
N THR A 100 -9.48 10.66 -40.52
CA THR A 100 -9.37 11.56 -39.36
C THR A 100 -8.35 11.10 -38.31
N GLY A 101 -7.52 10.08 -38.58
CA GLY A 101 -6.41 9.66 -37.72
C GLY A 101 -6.77 8.72 -36.56
N GLY A 102 -7.73 9.07 -35.70
CA GLY A 102 -8.15 8.19 -34.61
C GLY A 102 -9.36 8.66 -33.80
N LYS A 103 -9.92 7.77 -32.98
CA LYS A 103 -11.06 8.03 -32.08
C LYS A 103 -10.88 7.33 -30.74
N VAL A 104 -11.34 7.98 -29.66
CA VAL A 104 -11.39 7.42 -28.31
C VAL A 104 -12.83 7.16 -27.90
N MET A 105 -13.08 6.03 -27.26
CA MET A 105 -14.37 5.65 -26.69
C MET A 105 -14.24 5.28 -25.22
N GLY A 106 -15.25 5.62 -24.42
CA GLY A 106 -15.23 5.41 -22.97
C GLY A 106 -14.22 6.33 -22.23
N GLY A 107 -13.90 5.96 -20.99
CA GLY A 107 -13.02 6.72 -20.09
C GLY A 107 -13.69 7.20 -18.81
N ARG A 108 -12.94 7.95 -18.01
CA ARG A 108 -13.33 8.46 -16.67
C ARG A 108 -14.65 9.26 -16.63
N LEU A 109 -15.09 9.88 -17.73
CA LEU A 109 -16.34 10.65 -17.79
C LEU A 109 -17.59 9.77 -18.00
N ALA A 110 -17.45 8.45 -18.09
CA ALA A 110 -18.53 7.51 -18.40
C ALA A 110 -19.24 7.75 -19.76
N ARG A 111 -18.64 8.58 -20.63
CA ARG A 111 -19.01 8.85 -22.02
C ARG A 111 -17.75 8.91 -22.89
N ASP A 112 -17.91 9.01 -24.20
CA ASP A 112 -16.77 9.21 -25.11
C ASP A 112 -16.09 10.55 -24.81
N HIS A 113 -14.77 10.50 -24.64
CA HIS A 113 -13.92 11.67 -24.44
C HIS A 113 -13.61 12.36 -25.77
N THR A 114 -13.51 13.68 -25.72
CA THR A 114 -13.13 14.52 -26.85
C THR A 114 -11.97 15.44 -26.44
N LEU A 115 -11.29 16.04 -27.41
CA LEU A 115 -10.20 16.98 -27.13
C LEU A 115 -10.63 18.19 -26.26
N ALA A 116 -11.90 18.56 -26.32
CA ALA A 116 -12.45 19.65 -25.50
C ALA A 116 -12.60 19.27 -24.02
N ASP A 117 -12.63 17.98 -23.70
CA ASP A 117 -12.72 17.48 -22.32
C ASP A 117 -11.35 17.47 -21.62
N VAL A 118 -10.27 17.54 -22.40
CA VAL A 118 -8.90 17.47 -21.91
C VAL A 118 -8.48 18.79 -21.28
N PRO A 119 -7.95 18.80 -20.06
CA PRO A 119 -7.41 20.02 -19.44
C PRO A 119 -6.33 20.67 -20.31
N ASN A 120 -6.40 21.99 -20.51
CA ASN A 120 -5.53 22.68 -21.46
C ASN A 120 -4.04 22.55 -21.12
N HIS A 121 -3.67 22.63 -19.84
CA HIS A 121 -2.30 22.46 -19.40
C HIS A 121 -1.77 21.05 -19.72
N PHE A 122 -2.61 20.03 -19.55
CA PHE A 122 -2.27 18.66 -19.91
C PHE A 122 -2.04 18.51 -21.42
N CYS A 123 -2.92 19.09 -22.24
CA CYS A 123 -2.75 19.10 -23.69
C CYS A 123 -1.43 19.78 -24.12
N ARG A 124 -1.06 20.87 -23.46
CA ARG A 124 0.21 21.59 -23.71
C ARG A 124 1.42 20.71 -23.38
N ASP A 125 1.39 20.02 -22.24
CA ASP A 125 2.47 19.11 -21.82
C ASP A 125 2.65 17.96 -22.81
N GLN A 126 1.56 17.34 -23.25
CA GLN A 126 1.59 16.25 -24.24
C GLN A 126 2.14 16.73 -25.59
N ILE A 127 1.79 17.95 -26.04
CA ILE A 127 2.33 18.52 -27.28
C ILE A 127 3.83 18.82 -27.13
N MET A 128 4.27 19.39 -26.00
CA MET A 128 5.70 19.65 -25.76
C MET A 128 6.49 18.35 -25.73
N ASP A 129 5.97 17.31 -25.07
CA ASP A 129 6.58 15.99 -25.05
C ASP A 129 6.66 15.38 -26.45
N TYR A 130 5.59 15.46 -27.23
CA TYR A 130 5.60 15.02 -28.63
C TYR A 130 6.69 15.74 -29.44
N ILE A 131 6.83 17.06 -29.31
CA ILE A 131 7.89 17.80 -30.01
C ILE A 131 9.28 17.31 -29.58
N ASN A 132 9.48 17.03 -28.29
CA ASN A 132 10.75 16.55 -27.76
C ASN A 132 11.14 15.16 -28.28
N GLN A 133 10.16 14.26 -28.44
CA GLN A 133 10.40 12.87 -28.78
C GLN A 133 10.34 12.62 -30.28
N MET A 134 9.30 13.13 -30.95
CA MET A 134 8.92 12.72 -32.31
C MET A 134 9.28 13.73 -33.39
N ALA A 135 9.39 15.03 -33.06
CA ALA A 135 9.74 16.03 -34.06
C ALA A 135 11.24 15.99 -34.41
N GLU A 136 11.52 16.15 -35.70
CA GLU A 136 12.87 16.33 -36.24
C GLU A 136 13.56 17.50 -35.53
N LYS A 137 14.83 17.33 -35.16
CA LYS A 137 15.59 18.30 -34.34
C LYS A 137 15.54 19.73 -34.91
N GLU A 138 15.57 19.85 -36.23
CA GLU A 138 15.55 21.11 -36.98
C GLU A 138 14.18 21.82 -36.95
N LYS A 139 13.08 21.07 -36.77
CA LYS A 139 11.71 21.60 -36.73
C LYS A 139 11.20 21.86 -35.32
N ARG A 140 11.90 21.42 -34.27
CA ARG A 140 11.46 21.55 -32.88
C ARG A 140 11.23 23.01 -32.48
N ASP A 141 12.17 23.89 -32.80
CA ASP A 141 12.05 25.29 -32.39
C ASP A 141 10.95 26.03 -33.18
N ILE A 142 10.75 25.65 -34.44
CA ILE A 142 9.64 26.15 -35.27
C ILE A 142 8.29 25.71 -34.66
N ALA A 143 8.15 24.42 -34.32
CA ALA A 143 6.94 23.90 -33.70
C ALA A 143 6.65 24.53 -32.34
N ARG A 144 7.67 24.67 -31.48
CA ARG A 144 7.51 25.34 -30.18
C ARG A 144 7.11 26.80 -30.34
N ALA A 145 7.68 27.50 -31.32
CA ALA A 145 7.33 28.89 -31.60
C ALA A 145 5.88 29.03 -32.08
N ALA A 146 5.40 28.12 -32.92
CA ALA A 146 4.03 28.12 -33.42
C ALA A 146 3.02 27.85 -32.31
N VAL A 147 3.22 26.78 -31.54
CA VAL A 147 2.26 26.33 -30.51
C VAL A 147 2.26 27.28 -29.32
N PHE A 148 3.43 27.57 -28.75
CA PHE A 148 3.61 28.29 -27.49
C PHE A 148 3.97 29.76 -27.72
N SER A 149 3.18 30.45 -28.54
CA SER A 149 3.41 31.87 -28.86
C SER A 149 3.33 32.80 -27.62
N ASP A 150 2.77 32.30 -26.52
CA ASP A 150 2.65 32.99 -25.23
C ASP A 150 3.92 32.96 -24.37
N LEU A 151 4.93 32.17 -24.75
CA LEU A 151 6.20 32.03 -24.02
C LEU A 151 7.34 32.71 -24.77
N ASP A 152 8.33 33.26 -24.06
CA ASP A 152 9.56 33.75 -24.69
C ASP A 152 10.50 32.59 -25.11
N PRO A 153 11.56 32.83 -25.91
CA PRO A 153 12.47 31.77 -26.33
C PRO A 153 13.16 31.02 -25.18
N GLY A 154 13.54 31.71 -24.11
CA GLY A 154 14.17 31.10 -22.93
C GLY A 154 13.18 30.23 -22.15
N GLU A 155 11.94 30.70 -22.00
CA GLU A 155 10.86 29.95 -21.36
C GLU A 155 10.48 28.69 -22.13
N LYS A 156 10.47 28.74 -23.48
CA LYS A 156 10.25 27.54 -24.30
C LYS A 156 11.31 26.48 -24.08
N VAL A 157 12.57 26.89 -23.96
CA VAL A 157 13.69 25.97 -23.63
C VAL A 157 13.52 25.41 -22.23
N ALA A 158 13.21 26.24 -21.24
CA ALA A 158 12.96 25.80 -19.86
C ALA A 158 11.80 24.80 -19.78
N TYR A 159 10.68 25.08 -20.47
CA TYR A 159 9.53 24.20 -20.53
C TYR A 159 9.86 22.86 -21.20
N SER A 160 10.55 22.91 -22.34
CA SER A 160 11.02 21.71 -23.04
C SER A 160 11.90 20.82 -22.14
N THR A 161 12.83 21.42 -21.40
CA THR A 161 13.72 20.70 -20.48
C THR A 161 12.94 20.08 -19.34
N ALA A 162 12.05 20.85 -18.70
CA ALA A 162 11.25 20.37 -17.58
C ALA A 162 10.36 19.17 -17.95
N ILE A 163 9.73 19.20 -19.13
CA ILE A 163 8.95 18.06 -19.63
C ILE A 163 9.83 16.85 -19.92
N ALA A 164 11.01 17.06 -20.53
CA ALA A 164 11.93 15.96 -20.81
C ALA A 164 12.51 15.33 -19.52
N GLU A 165 12.78 16.14 -18.49
CA GLU A 165 13.21 15.65 -17.17
C GLU A 165 12.11 14.86 -16.47
N ASN A 166 10.87 15.35 -16.50
CA ASN A 166 9.73 14.62 -15.95
C ASN A 166 9.52 13.26 -16.65
N ALA A 167 9.60 13.22 -17.98
CA ALA A 167 9.50 11.98 -18.75
C ALA A 167 10.64 10.99 -18.40
N LYS A 168 11.87 11.47 -18.23
CA LYS A 168 13.01 10.64 -17.78
C LYS A 168 12.80 10.09 -16.38
N GLU A 169 12.34 10.93 -15.46
CA GLU A 169 12.10 10.55 -14.07
C GLU A 169 10.97 9.52 -13.95
N LEU A 170 9.87 9.71 -14.71
CA LEU A 170 8.81 8.73 -14.80
C LEU A 170 9.32 7.39 -15.37
N GLY A 171 10.13 7.44 -16.43
CA GLY A 171 10.76 6.25 -17.00
C GLY A 171 11.72 5.55 -16.02
N ARG A 172 12.46 6.31 -15.22
CA ARG A 172 13.34 5.78 -14.16
C ARG A 172 12.51 5.07 -13.09
N LYS A 173 11.45 5.71 -12.57
CA LYS A 173 10.55 5.12 -11.56
C LYS A 173 9.90 3.84 -12.05
N GLN A 174 9.37 3.83 -13.27
CA GLN A 174 8.76 2.63 -13.87
C GLN A 174 9.76 1.49 -14.01
N LYS A 175 11.01 1.81 -14.38
CA LYS A 175 12.08 0.81 -14.44
C LYS A 175 12.44 0.29 -13.06
N GLU A 176 12.64 1.16 -12.08
CA GLU A 176 12.96 0.78 -10.70
C GLU A 176 11.87 -0.10 -10.08
N GLU A 177 10.61 0.25 -10.34
CA GLU A 177 9.46 -0.53 -9.93
C GLU A 177 9.43 -1.91 -10.60
N GLY A 178 9.72 -1.97 -11.91
CA GLY A 178 9.88 -3.23 -12.66
C GLY A 178 11.00 -4.10 -12.09
N ASP A 179 12.18 -3.53 -11.88
CA ASP A 179 13.35 -4.20 -11.33
C ASP A 179 13.04 -4.74 -9.91
N ARG A 180 12.28 -3.99 -9.09
CA ARG A 180 11.84 -4.44 -7.75
C ARG A 180 10.81 -5.57 -7.82
N LEU A 181 9.89 -5.53 -8.77
CA LEU A 181 8.94 -6.63 -8.97
C LEU A 181 9.66 -7.92 -9.37
N ASP A 182 10.66 -7.82 -10.25
CA ASP A 182 11.50 -8.95 -10.65
C ASP A 182 12.30 -9.49 -9.45
N GLU A 183 12.90 -8.61 -8.63
CA GLU A 183 13.58 -8.98 -7.38
C GLU A 183 12.65 -9.75 -6.43
N ILE A 184 11.42 -9.25 -6.21
CA ILE A 184 10.41 -9.90 -5.37
C ILE A 184 10.03 -11.28 -5.92
N MET A 185 9.83 -11.38 -7.24
CA MET A 185 9.51 -12.64 -7.91
C MET A 185 10.61 -13.70 -7.73
N GLU A 186 11.88 -13.28 -7.67
CA GLU A 186 13.02 -14.19 -7.52
C GLU A 186 13.32 -14.56 -6.07
N THR A 187 13.29 -13.58 -5.17
CA THR A 187 13.90 -13.70 -3.83
C THR A 187 12.89 -13.85 -2.70
N HIS A 188 11.66 -13.37 -2.87
CA HIS A 188 10.67 -13.31 -1.78
C HIS A 188 10.22 -14.70 -1.33
N LYS A 189 9.95 -14.85 -0.02
CA LYS A 189 9.50 -16.10 0.59
C LYS A 189 8.24 -15.88 1.44
N PRO A 190 7.14 -16.60 1.15
CA PRO A 190 6.97 -17.60 0.10
C PRO A 190 6.98 -16.99 -1.31
N LYS A 191 7.50 -17.75 -2.29
CA LYS A 191 7.65 -17.29 -3.68
C LYS A 191 6.28 -16.86 -4.25
N PRO A 192 6.15 -15.64 -4.80
CA PRO A 192 4.91 -15.20 -5.43
C PRO A 192 4.60 -16.09 -6.64
N LYS A 193 3.32 -16.40 -6.86
CA LYS A 193 2.90 -17.22 -8.01
C LYS A 193 2.65 -16.40 -9.27
N THR A 194 2.33 -15.12 -9.11
CA THR A 194 1.95 -14.22 -10.21
C THR A 194 2.57 -12.83 -9.99
N MET A 195 2.68 -12.05 -11.07
CA MET A 195 3.09 -10.63 -10.98
C MET A 195 2.14 -9.81 -10.12
N LEU A 196 0.85 -10.16 -10.10
CA LEU A 196 -0.12 -9.51 -9.23
C LEU A 196 0.18 -9.77 -7.75
N GLU A 197 0.62 -10.97 -7.39
CA GLU A 197 1.04 -11.26 -6.01
C GLU A 197 2.31 -10.47 -5.65
N ALA A 198 3.30 -10.39 -6.55
CA ALA A 198 4.49 -9.58 -6.35
C ALA A 198 4.16 -8.09 -6.19
N ARG A 199 3.22 -7.57 -6.98
CA ARG A 199 2.73 -6.19 -6.84
C ARG A 199 2.10 -5.95 -5.48
N ASN A 200 1.23 -6.84 -5.03
CA ASN A 200 0.64 -6.72 -3.69
C ASN A 200 1.69 -6.72 -2.57
N ILE A 201 2.82 -7.42 -2.74
CA ILE A 201 3.93 -7.42 -1.78
C ILE A 201 4.63 -6.06 -1.79
N LEU A 202 4.99 -5.56 -2.98
CA LEU A 202 5.61 -4.24 -3.13
C LEU A 202 4.72 -3.12 -2.57
N ASP A 203 3.41 -3.16 -2.86
CA ASP A 203 2.45 -2.20 -2.34
C ASP A 203 2.38 -2.26 -0.80
N GLN A 204 2.46 -3.46 -0.21
CA GLN A 204 2.48 -3.61 1.26
C GLN A 204 3.75 -3.04 1.87
N GLU A 205 4.92 -3.27 1.27
CA GLU A 205 6.19 -2.69 1.72
C GLU A 205 6.14 -1.16 1.68
N ASN A 206 5.73 -0.58 0.54
CA ASN A 206 5.58 0.86 0.38
C ASN A 206 4.55 1.46 1.36
N LEU A 207 3.42 0.77 1.56
CA LEU A 207 2.39 1.22 2.51
C LEU A 207 2.89 1.18 3.94
N LEU A 208 3.62 0.15 4.33
CA LEU A 208 4.25 0.10 5.64
C LEU A 208 5.21 1.27 5.80
N ASP A 209 6.14 1.48 4.87
CA ASP A 209 7.12 2.57 4.95
C ASP A 209 6.45 3.95 5.07
N SER A 210 5.30 4.15 4.42
CA SER A 210 4.53 5.38 4.48
C SER A 210 3.73 5.62 5.77
N ILE A 211 3.58 4.62 6.65
CA ILE A 211 2.89 4.83 7.94
C ILE A 211 3.82 5.70 8.81
N PRO A 212 3.33 6.84 9.35
CA PRO A 212 4.12 7.67 10.26
C PRO A 212 4.53 6.86 11.50
N ASP A 213 5.83 6.67 11.72
CA ASP A 213 6.35 5.95 12.89
C ASP A 213 6.71 6.87 14.06
N ASP A 214 6.90 8.15 13.79
CA ASP A 214 7.45 9.09 14.75
C ASP A 214 6.38 9.42 15.81
N ASP A 215 6.63 8.97 17.05
CA ASP A 215 5.89 9.31 18.27
C ASP A 215 4.40 8.94 18.35
N LEU A 216 3.96 7.93 17.61
CA LEU A 216 2.59 7.43 17.75
C LEU A 216 2.39 6.83 19.15
N ASP A 217 1.57 7.50 19.96
CA ASP A 217 1.23 7.11 21.31
C ASP A 217 0.37 5.85 21.28
N LEU A 218 0.97 4.73 21.73
CA LEU A 218 0.33 3.42 21.81
C LEU A 218 -0.40 3.18 23.13
N THR A 219 -0.61 4.22 23.94
CA THR A 219 -1.46 4.09 25.13
C THR A 219 -2.84 3.60 24.73
N GLN A 220 -3.37 2.65 25.50
CA GLN A 220 -4.70 2.09 25.28
C GLN A 220 -5.72 3.22 25.44
N ARG A 221 -6.45 3.52 24.36
CA ARG A 221 -7.46 4.58 24.34
C ARG A 221 -8.83 3.93 24.24
N GLY A 222 -9.71 4.16 25.21
CA GLY A 222 -11.13 3.81 25.10
C GLY A 222 -11.47 2.41 24.58
N HIS A 223 -12.57 2.32 23.83
CA HIS A 223 -13.11 1.10 23.24
C HIS A 223 -13.30 1.31 21.73
N TYR A 224 -12.58 0.52 20.94
CA TYR A 224 -12.57 0.61 19.47
C TYR A 224 -13.27 -0.59 18.79
N GLY A 225 -14.11 -1.32 19.53
CA GLY A 225 -15.00 -2.33 18.99
C GLY A 225 -14.91 -3.66 19.71
N ASP A 226 -15.81 -4.56 19.32
CA ASP A 226 -15.91 -5.91 19.84
C ASP A 226 -15.39 -6.94 18.83
N LEU A 227 -14.81 -8.02 19.34
CA LEU A 227 -14.42 -9.16 18.52
C LEU A 227 -15.66 -9.96 18.09
N ASP A 228 -15.75 -10.27 16.79
CA ASP A 228 -16.76 -11.16 16.26
C ASP A 228 -16.33 -12.63 16.45
N TYR A 229 -16.93 -13.32 17.42
CA TYR A 229 -16.63 -14.72 17.75
C TYR A 229 -16.96 -15.72 16.64
N SER A 230 -17.70 -15.31 15.61
CA SER A 230 -17.96 -16.15 14.43
C SER A 230 -16.75 -16.23 13.49
N MET A 231 -15.76 -15.35 13.65
CA MET A 231 -14.56 -15.34 12.82
C MET A 231 -13.50 -16.33 13.32
N LYS A 232 -12.79 -16.98 12.39
CA LYS A 232 -11.62 -17.82 12.73
C LYS A 232 -10.53 -16.92 13.33
N ARG A 233 -10.16 -17.22 14.58
CA ARG A 233 -9.10 -16.58 15.38
C ARG A 233 -7.72 -16.63 14.72
N VAL A 234 -6.75 -15.92 15.29
CA VAL A 234 -5.32 -16.17 15.02
C VAL A 234 -5.08 -17.68 15.08
N VAL A 235 -4.52 -18.26 14.01
CA VAL A 235 -4.47 -19.73 13.83
C VAL A 235 -3.11 -20.29 14.22
N LYS A 236 -2.03 -19.57 13.93
CA LYS A 236 -0.66 -20.01 14.24
C LYS A 236 -0.13 -19.31 15.49
N SER A 237 1.05 -19.75 15.92
CA SER A 237 1.74 -19.15 17.06
C SER A 237 1.97 -17.66 16.85
N VAL A 238 1.77 -16.85 17.88
CA VAL A 238 2.17 -15.43 17.92
C VAL A 238 3.63 -15.25 18.36
N VAL A 239 4.31 -16.36 18.69
CA VAL A 239 5.67 -16.40 19.23
C VAL A 239 6.67 -16.81 18.15
N LYS A 240 6.40 -17.90 17.43
CA LYS A 240 7.28 -18.44 16.39
C LYS A 240 6.63 -18.41 15.00
N PRO A 241 7.26 -17.77 13.99
CA PRO A 241 6.72 -17.73 12.63
C PRO A 241 6.46 -19.13 12.07
N GLY A 242 5.27 -19.35 11.52
CA GLY A 242 4.91 -20.59 10.82
C GLY A 242 4.67 -21.82 11.70
N CYS A 243 4.79 -21.71 13.04
CA CYS A 243 4.55 -22.81 13.96
C CYS A 243 3.08 -22.90 14.41
N GLU A 244 2.63 -24.09 14.81
CA GLU A 244 1.37 -24.22 15.56
C GLU A 244 1.45 -23.52 16.91
N LYS A 245 0.29 -23.17 17.47
CA LYS A 245 0.20 -22.50 18.77
C LYS A 245 0.87 -23.33 19.87
N LEU A 246 1.55 -22.65 20.78
CA LEU A 246 2.05 -23.26 22.01
C LEU A 246 0.88 -23.48 22.99
N PRO A 247 0.95 -24.48 23.89
CA PRO A 247 -0.08 -24.69 24.91
C PRO A 247 -0.34 -23.47 25.81
N SER A 248 0.68 -22.64 26.03
CA SER A 248 0.58 -21.38 26.75
C SER A 248 -0.24 -20.31 26.02
N GLU A 249 -0.38 -20.42 24.70
CA GLU A 249 -1.20 -19.53 23.87
C GLU A 249 -2.67 -19.96 23.88
N GLU A 250 -2.95 -21.26 23.96
CA GLU A 250 -4.30 -21.82 23.96
C GLU A 250 -5.03 -21.64 25.30
N THR A 251 -4.28 -21.49 26.39
CA THR A 251 -4.81 -21.36 27.76
C THR A 251 -5.19 -19.93 28.15
N LEU A 252 -4.97 -18.95 27.27
CA LEU A 252 -5.27 -17.54 27.53
C LEU A 252 -6.78 -17.27 27.47
N SER A 253 -7.23 -16.39 28.38
CA SER A 253 -8.63 -16.01 28.52
C SER A 253 -9.19 -15.32 27.27
N TRP A 254 -10.50 -15.43 27.12
CA TRP A 254 -11.26 -14.89 26.00
C TRP A 254 -11.25 -13.36 26.09
N LEU A 255 -10.76 -12.72 25.05
CA LEU A 255 -10.77 -11.28 24.92
C LEU A 255 -11.98 -10.85 24.10
N THR A 256 -12.60 -9.74 24.50
CA THR A 256 -13.89 -9.31 23.94
C THR A 256 -13.83 -7.90 23.35
N THR A 257 -12.98 -7.04 23.90
CA THR A 257 -12.92 -5.61 23.57
C THR A 257 -11.57 -5.20 23.00
N VAL A 258 -11.60 -4.49 21.87
CA VAL A 258 -10.41 -3.93 21.21
C VAL A 258 -10.04 -2.57 21.82
N ASP A 259 -8.81 -2.45 22.30
CA ASP A 259 -8.26 -1.28 23.04
C ASP A 259 -7.23 -0.46 22.24
N LEU A 260 -6.97 -0.84 20.98
CA LEU A 260 -6.13 -0.10 20.04
C LEU A 260 -6.96 0.37 18.85
N ASP A 261 -6.70 1.58 18.39
CA ASP A 261 -7.30 2.08 17.15
C ASP A 261 -6.59 1.52 15.89
N CYS A 262 -7.15 1.80 14.71
CA CYS A 262 -6.61 1.31 13.45
C CYS A 262 -5.21 1.85 13.13
N ASP A 263 -4.88 3.09 13.51
CA ASP A 263 -3.57 3.70 13.23
C ASP A 263 -2.51 3.16 14.20
N GLN A 264 -2.84 3.01 15.48
CA GLN A 264 -2.00 2.33 16.46
C GLN A 264 -1.70 0.89 16.03
N LEU A 265 -2.70 0.16 15.55
CA LEU A 265 -2.49 -1.21 15.08
C LEU A 265 -1.59 -1.26 13.83
N ARG A 266 -1.74 -0.33 12.89
CA ARG A 266 -0.87 -0.21 11.71
C ARG A 266 0.58 0.04 12.11
N ALA A 267 0.81 0.94 13.06
CA ALA A 267 2.14 1.22 13.59
C ALA A 267 2.74 -0.01 14.30
N CYS A 268 1.93 -0.74 15.08
CA CYS A 268 2.36 -2.02 15.67
C CYS A 268 2.79 -3.03 14.60
N ILE A 269 2.01 -3.19 13.52
CA ILE A 269 2.37 -4.08 12.41
C ILE A 269 3.71 -3.66 11.81
N LYS A 270 3.88 -2.37 11.46
CA LYS A 270 5.10 -1.86 10.86
C LYS A 270 6.33 -2.11 11.75
N ARG A 271 6.28 -1.68 13.01
CA ARG A 271 7.39 -1.85 13.94
C ARG A 271 7.72 -3.33 14.16
N PHE A 272 6.69 -4.17 14.28
CA PHE A 272 6.85 -5.60 14.49
C PHE A 272 7.50 -6.30 13.30
N THR A 273 7.15 -5.92 12.06
CA THR A 273 7.72 -6.53 10.85
C THR A 273 9.06 -5.93 10.44
N ASN A 274 9.34 -4.68 10.80
CA ASN A 274 10.59 -4.00 10.43
C ASN A 274 11.69 -4.18 11.50
N GLY A 275 11.31 -4.23 12.78
CA GLY A 275 12.25 -4.39 13.91
C GLY A 275 12.45 -5.83 14.38
N GLY A 276 11.78 -6.80 13.76
CA GLY A 276 11.66 -8.17 14.27
C GLY A 276 12.20 -9.26 13.34
N ILE A 277 12.07 -10.51 13.77
CA ILE A 277 12.36 -11.70 12.95
C ILE A 277 11.21 -12.09 12.00
N TRP A 278 10.10 -11.35 12.07
CA TRP A 278 8.86 -11.65 11.37
C TRP A 278 8.75 -10.84 10.08
N SER A 279 8.50 -11.52 8.95
CA SER A 279 8.06 -10.82 7.73
C SER A 279 6.55 -10.52 7.77
N ILE A 280 6.10 -9.55 6.97
CA ILE A 280 4.66 -9.25 6.82
C ILE A 280 3.86 -10.48 6.38
N ASP A 281 4.44 -11.32 5.52
CA ASP A 281 3.79 -12.55 5.06
C ASP A 281 3.70 -13.60 6.19
N GLN A 282 4.70 -13.69 7.06
CA GLN A 282 4.63 -14.57 8.24
C GLN A 282 3.56 -14.09 9.23
N PHE A 283 3.48 -12.78 9.48
CA PHE A 283 2.43 -12.19 10.30
C PHE A 283 1.04 -12.52 9.71
N ARG A 284 0.85 -12.26 8.41
CA ARG A 284 -0.38 -12.55 7.68
C ARG A 284 -0.80 -14.02 7.76
N LEU A 285 0.17 -14.94 7.62
CA LEU A 285 -0.06 -16.38 7.77
C LEU A 285 -0.47 -16.73 9.21
N ALA A 286 0.10 -16.05 10.21
CA ALA A 286 -0.27 -16.30 11.60
C ALA A 286 -1.72 -15.93 11.93
N LEU A 287 -2.24 -14.88 11.30
CA LEU A 287 -3.65 -14.49 11.37
C LEU A 287 -4.62 -15.50 10.73
N GLY A 288 -4.16 -16.70 10.32
CA GLY A 288 -5.00 -17.68 9.65
C GLY A 288 -5.10 -17.49 8.14
N GLY A 289 -4.09 -16.83 7.55
CA GLY A 289 -3.99 -16.65 6.11
C GLY A 289 -4.90 -15.56 5.58
N VAL A 290 -4.93 -14.39 6.22
CA VAL A 290 -5.56 -13.19 5.64
C VAL A 290 -4.98 -12.99 4.23
N ASP A 291 -5.79 -12.83 3.20
CA ASP A 291 -5.25 -12.66 1.84
C ASP A 291 -4.47 -11.35 1.71
N ARG A 292 -3.42 -11.33 0.88
CA ARG A 292 -2.59 -10.13 0.67
C ARG A 292 -3.42 -8.89 0.32
N PRO A 293 -4.39 -8.94 -0.63
CA PRO A 293 -5.20 -7.77 -0.95
C PRO A 293 -6.04 -7.25 0.24
N ASN A 294 -6.48 -8.13 1.15
CA ASN A 294 -7.24 -7.72 2.31
C ASN A 294 -6.38 -7.01 3.35
N LEU A 295 -5.13 -7.44 3.52
CA LEU A 295 -4.15 -6.75 4.34
C LEU A 295 -3.77 -5.40 3.71
N THR A 296 -3.48 -5.37 2.41
CA THR A 296 -3.16 -4.14 1.66
C THR A 296 -4.27 -3.09 1.82
N LYS A 297 -5.54 -3.46 1.61
CA LYS A 297 -6.71 -2.56 1.81
C LYS A 297 -6.86 -2.03 3.23
N PHE A 298 -6.36 -2.76 4.24
CA PHE A 298 -6.36 -2.26 5.61
C PHE A 298 -5.21 -1.28 5.85
N LEU A 299 -4.01 -1.60 5.35
CA LEU A 299 -2.82 -0.77 5.44
C LEU A 299 -2.93 0.52 4.61
N GLU A 300 -3.71 0.54 3.53
CA GLU A 300 -3.92 1.72 2.69
C GLU A 300 -4.78 2.79 3.36
N LYS A 301 -5.73 2.39 4.20
CA LYS A 301 -6.60 3.32 4.93
C LYS A 301 -5.82 4.14 5.95
N ARG A 302 -6.33 5.34 6.27
CA ARG A 302 -5.75 6.25 7.26
C ARG A 302 -6.85 6.75 8.20
N GLY A 303 -6.56 6.79 9.50
CA GLY A 303 -7.49 7.27 10.52
C GLY A 303 -7.88 6.18 11.53
N GLU A 304 -8.10 6.60 12.77
CA GLU A 304 -8.33 5.79 13.97
C GLU A 304 -9.42 4.71 13.79
N ARG A 305 -10.49 5.01 13.05
CA ARG A 305 -11.64 4.09 12.83
C ARG A 305 -11.70 3.52 11.42
N GLN A 306 -10.81 3.94 10.53
CA GLN A 306 -10.84 3.59 9.11
C GLN A 306 -10.28 2.19 8.90
N GLY A 307 -11.09 1.16 9.15
CA GLY A 307 -10.64 -0.23 9.08
C GLY A 307 -11.21 -1.14 10.16
N ILE A 308 -12.02 -0.61 11.07
CA ILE A 308 -12.58 -1.33 12.24
C ILE A 308 -13.34 -2.63 11.87
N LYS A 309 -13.98 -2.67 10.69
CA LYS A 309 -14.68 -3.86 10.16
C LYS A 309 -13.77 -4.81 9.38
N SER A 310 -12.49 -4.47 9.24
CA SER A 310 -11.53 -5.31 8.53
C SER A 310 -11.18 -6.52 9.38
N ARG A 311 -11.15 -7.68 8.73
CA ARG A 311 -10.65 -8.89 9.36
C ARG A 311 -9.18 -8.77 9.79
N ALA A 312 -8.37 -8.01 9.03
CA ALA A 312 -6.98 -7.75 9.39
C ALA A 312 -6.85 -6.94 10.68
N PHE A 313 -7.80 -6.05 10.96
CA PHE A 313 -7.83 -5.25 12.19
C PHE A 313 -8.07 -6.14 13.42
N GLN A 314 -9.18 -6.89 13.41
CA GLN A 314 -9.56 -7.73 14.55
C GLN A 314 -8.52 -8.81 14.87
N LEU A 315 -8.02 -9.50 13.84
CA LEU A 315 -7.03 -10.57 14.03
C LEU A 315 -5.64 -10.02 14.35
N GLY A 316 -5.27 -8.89 13.76
CA GLY A 316 -4.03 -8.21 14.11
C GLY A 316 -4.02 -7.78 15.58
N TRP A 317 -5.13 -7.23 16.06
CA TRP A 317 -5.27 -6.89 17.47
C TRP A 317 -5.15 -8.12 18.38
N GLU A 318 -5.89 -9.21 18.07
CA GLU A 318 -5.81 -10.46 18.83
C GLU A 318 -4.37 -10.99 18.88
N PHE A 319 -3.62 -10.88 17.77
CA PHE A 319 -2.22 -11.27 17.71
C PHE A 319 -1.35 -10.50 18.71
N PHE A 320 -1.40 -9.16 18.69
CA PHE A 320 -0.57 -8.35 19.58
C PHE A 320 -1.02 -8.46 21.04
N LYS A 321 -2.33 -8.53 21.31
CA LYS A 321 -2.84 -8.71 22.66
C LYS A 321 -2.44 -10.07 23.25
N THR A 322 -2.41 -11.12 22.43
CA THR A 322 -1.90 -12.44 22.85
C THR A 322 -0.42 -12.33 23.23
N ARG A 323 0.41 -11.61 22.46
CA ARG A 323 1.81 -11.37 22.82
C ARG A 323 1.96 -10.59 24.12
N GLU A 324 1.16 -9.55 24.32
CA GLU A 324 1.15 -8.76 25.55
C GLU A 324 0.80 -9.61 26.78
N MET A 325 -0.23 -10.46 26.70
CA MET A 325 -0.63 -11.36 27.80
C MET A 325 0.42 -12.41 28.15
N LEU A 326 1.24 -12.80 27.16
CA LEU A 326 2.41 -13.66 27.37
C LEU A 326 3.60 -12.89 27.99
N GLY A 327 3.48 -11.57 28.12
CA GLY A 327 4.53 -10.68 28.59
C GLY A 327 5.68 -10.56 27.59
N LEU A 328 5.38 -10.60 26.29
CA LEU A 328 6.30 -10.34 25.19
C LEU A 328 6.12 -8.91 24.68
N ASN A 329 7.17 -8.36 24.06
CA ASN A 329 7.08 -7.08 23.39
C ASN A 329 6.11 -7.15 22.20
N ILE A 330 5.19 -6.19 22.10
CA ILE A 330 4.22 -6.10 21.00
C ILE A 330 4.83 -5.47 19.74
N LEU A 331 5.89 -4.67 19.88
CA LEU A 331 6.53 -3.93 18.80
C LEU A 331 7.74 -4.64 18.21
N GLU A 332 8.33 -5.56 18.96
CA GLU A 332 9.54 -6.26 18.54
C GLU A 332 9.38 -7.75 18.82
N SER A 333 10.01 -8.55 17.96
CA SER A 333 10.09 -10.00 18.13
C SER A 333 11.54 -10.44 18.17
N SER A 334 11.84 -11.35 19.10
CA SER A 334 13.16 -11.95 19.25
C SER A 334 13.12 -13.46 19.03
N LYS A 335 14.27 -14.03 18.63
CA LYS A 335 14.46 -15.49 18.57
C LYS A 335 14.30 -16.14 19.95
N ASP A 336 14.52 -15.37 21.01
CA ASP A 336 14.44 -15.85 22.38
C ASP A 336 13.03 -15.79 22.99
N ASP A 337 12.04 -15.22 22.29
CA ASP A 337 10.65 -15.14 22.77
C ASP A 337 10.14 -16.53 23.20
N GLY A 338 10.47 -17.57 22.43
CA GLY A 338 10.12 -18.95 22.77
C GLY A 338 10.74 -19.45 24.08
N LYS A 339 12.01 -19.10 24.34
CA LYS A 339 12.69 -19.47 25.59
C LYS A 339 12.11 -18.71 26.78
N GLN A 340 11.78 -17.43 26.61
CA GLN A 340 11.16 -16.61 27.66
C GLN A 340 9.82 -17.21 28.14
N ILE A 341 9.02 -17.75 27.21
CA ILE A 341 7.76 -18.42 27.56
C ILE A 341 8.00 -19.76 28.26
N GLU A 342 8.95 -20.56 27.79
CA GLU A 342 9.30 -21.83 28.44
C GLU A 342 9.85 -21.64 29.86
N GLU A 343 10.71 -20.64 30.08
CA GLU A 343 11.26 -20.30 31.40
C GLU A 343 10.19 -19.78 32.36
N LYS A 344 9.30 -18.89 31.90
CA LYS A 344 8.14 -18.43 32.69
C LYS A 344 7.18 -19.57 33.01
N GLY A 345 6.97 -20.50 32.08
CA GLY A 345 6.17 -21.71 32.28
C GLY A 345 6.77 -22.67 33.32
N LYS A 346 8.11 -22.82 33.34
CA LYS A 346 8.83 -23.61 34.34
C LYS A 346 8.76 -22.97 35.74
N LYS A 347 8.91 -21.65 35.84
CA LYS A 347 8.73 -20.91 37.10
C LYS A 347 7.32 -21.05 37.68
N ARG A 348 6.28 -21.09 36.83
CA ARG A 348 4.88 -21.32 37.28
C ARG A 348 4.61 -22.76 37.72
N LYS A 349 5.32 -23.75 37.20
CA LYS A 349 5.17 -25.17 37.59
C LYS A 349 5.92 -25.56 38.86
N ASN A 350 6.92 -24.77 39.27
CA ASN A 350 7.64 -24.93 40.54
C ASN A 350 7.42 -23.71 41.44
N PRO A 351 6.28 -23.60 42.15
CA PRO A 351 6.12 -22.59 43.21
C PRO A 351 6.91 -22.93 44.48
N ALA A 352 7.58 -24.09 44.55
CA ALA A 352 8.40 -24.53 45.67
C ALA A 352 9.91 -24.36 45.38
N ALA A 353 10.34 -23.12 45.23
CA ALA A 353 11.72 -22.70 45.50
C ALA A 353 11.63 -21.20 45.80
N GLY A 354 11.35 -20.88 47.06
CA GLY A 354 11.39 -19.52 47.55
C GLY A 354 12.81 -18.98 47.44
N ASP A 355 12.96 -17.79 46.86
CA ASP A 355 14.12 -16.95 47.12
C ASP A 355 13.86 -16.22 48.43
N ASP A 356 14.23 -16.89 49.54
CA ASP A 356 14.60 -16.21 50.77
C ASP A 356 15.94 -15.51 50.52
N GLU A 357 15.92 -14.18 50.41
CA GLU A 357 17.13 -13.38 50.53
C GLU A 357 17.36 -13.07 52.03
N PRO A 358 18.51 -13.42 52.63
CA PRO A 358 18.73 -13.27 54.06
C PRO A 358 19.17 -11.84 54.38
N THR A 359 18.28 -11.03 54.96
CA THR A 359 18.71 -9.76 55.58
C THR A 359 18.98 -9.95 57.07
N SER A 360 20.26 -9.78 57.40
CA SER A 360 20.87 -9.71 58.72
C SER A 360 20.11 -8.82 59.72
N GLY A 361 19.81 -9.40 60.90
CA GLY A 361 20.05 -8.72 62.18
C GLY A 361 18.87 -8.05 62.88
N LYS A 362 18.22 -8.78 63.80
CA LYS A 362 17.98 -8.31 65.18
C LYS A 362 17.60 -9.48 66.09
N LYS A 363 18.47 -9.75 67.08
CA LYS A 363 18.22 -10.65 68.21
C LYS A 363 16.99 -10.19 69.01
N ALA A 364 16.05 -11.09 69.22
CA ALA A 364 15.25 -11.15 70.44
C ALA A 364 15.06 -12.63 70.84
N LYS A 365 15.15 -12.88 72.14
CA LYS A 365 15.25 -14.19 72.83
C LYS A 365 14.03 -15.10 72.61
N PRO A 366 14.19 -16.42 72.82
CA PRO A 366 13.13 -17.40 72.61
C PRO A 366 12.15 -17.38 73.79
N VAL A 367 10.85 -17.52 73.50
CA VAL A 367 9.86 -17.98 74.47
C VAL A 367 9.36 -19.32 73.98
N ASP A 368 9.77 -20.33 74.72
CA ASP A 368 9.28 -21.69 74.69
C ASP A 368 7.93 -21.73 75.41
N LEU A 369 6.87 -22.15 74.74
CA LEU A 369 5.64 -22.63 75.37
C LEU A 369 5.09 -23.78 74.52
N THR A 370 5.52 -24.96 74.92
CA THR A 370 4.88 -26.26 74.72
C THR A 370 3.37 -26.24 74.90
N ALA A 371 2.71 -27.05 74.06
CA ALA A 371 1.49 -27.80 74.30
C ALA A 371 0.18 -27.01 74.55
N ASP A 372 -0.82 -27.23 73.68
CA ASP A 372 -1.95 -28.06 74.11
C ASP A 372 -2.70 -28.67 72.92
N GLU A 373 -3.05 -29.94 73.07
CA GLU A 373 -3.97 -30.68 72.20
C GLU A 373 -5.41 -30.32 72.57
N SER A 374 -6.26 -30.10 71.56
CA SER A 374 -7.73 -30.23 71.55
C SER A 374 -8.23 -29.41 70.35
N ASP A 375 -9.22 -29.80 69.55
CA ASP A 375 -10.12 -30.94 69.54
C ASP A 375 -10.66 -31.08 68.11
N LEU A 376 -10.90 -32.35 67.75
CA LEU A 376 -11.95 -32.91 66.90
C LEU A 376 -12.80 -31.98 65.99
N GLU A 377 -12.89 -32.43 64.73
CA GLU A 377 -13.83 -32.10 63.65
C GLU A 377 -15.34 -32.10 64.05
N PRO A 378 -16.29 -32.11 63.08
CA PRO A 378 -16.61 -31.15 62.02
C PRO A 378 -18.05 -30.63 62.23
N ASN A 379 -18.55 -29.68 61.44
CA ASN A 379 -20.00 -29.66 61.23
C ASN A 379 -20.42 -29.19 59.84
N SER A 380 -21.26 -30.04 59.28
CA SER A 380 -21.90 -30.00 57.98
C SER A 380 -23.16 -29.13 58.01
N VAL A 381 -23.42 -28.48 56.87
CA VAL A 381 -24.74 -28.33 56.21
C VAL A 381 -25.91 -27.84 57.07
N TYR A 382 -26.50 -26.69 56.71
CA TYR A 382 -27.94 -26.54 56.41
C TYR A 382 -28.23 -25.14 55.83
N ALA A 383 -28.81 -25.08 54.62
CA ALA A 383 -29.67 -23.98 54.16
C ALA A 383 -30.41 -24.34 52.85
N LYS A 384 -31.60 -24.94 52.99
CA LYS A 384 -32.81 -24.87 52.13
C LYS A 384 -33.95 -25.21 53.12
N GLU A 385 -35.07 -24.52 53.21
CA GLU A 385 -35.87 -23.76 52.23
C GLU A 385 -36.23 -22.35 52.72
#